data_AF-A0AAE3F1W3-F1
#
_entry.id   AF-A0AAE3F1W3-F1
#
_cell.length_a   1.000
_cell.length_b   1.000
_cell.length_c   1.000
_cell.angle_alpha   90.00
_cell.angle_beta   90.00
_cell.angle_gamma   90.00
#
_symmetry.space_group_name_H-M   'P 1'
#
loop_
_entity.id
_entity.type
_entity.pdbx_description
1 polymer ?
#
loop_
_entity_poly.entity_id
_entity_poly.type
_entity_poly.pdbx_seq_one_letter_code
_entity_poly.pdbx_strand_id
1 'polypeptide(L)'
;MNKKKIDYRFKILYAVAILMVVAGHCDGGGISLDFAQWFPYEGIHLALFTFCSGYFFKDAALKRPGRYVCKKLRTLILPMYGYTIAYGLLVRLLHRWGFQIGGKFNLHNILISPLNDGHQFVLNMAGWYIVPLFMVEILNCMIRAFFKRKGWQIPEWIFFAGAVLIGMGGNFLAIMEYRTSWWLTVVRILYFAPFYAMGIFYKKILEKYVDRIPSVVYFAIVFAAKLMIFLHYKTRLAYTPAWCNDFNQGPVMPIIIGFWGIALWMRIATIM
;
A
#
# COMPACT_ATOMS: atom_id res chain seq x y z
N MET A 1 2.53 10.03 32.87
CA MET A 1 2.40 10.01 31.39
C MET A 1 3.26 8.89 30.82
N ASN A 2 2.67 7.81 30.28
CA ASN A 2 3.44 6.78 29.58
C ASN A 2 3.98 7.39 28.27
N LYS A 3 5.29 7.68 28.19
CA LYS A 3 5.92 8.11 26.94
C LYS A 3 5.64 7.03 25.89
N LYS A 4 4.97 7.40 24.80
CA LYS A 4 4.80 6.48 23.66
C LYS A 4 6.19 6.10 23.17
N LYS A 5 6.57 4.83 23.30
CA LYS A 5 7.80 4.29 22.73
C LYS A 5 7.72 4.48 21.21
N ILE A 6 8.62 5.28 20.67
CA ILE A 6 8.74 5.51 19.23
C ILE A 6 9.53 4.36 18.63
N ASP A 7 9.01 3.75 17.57
CA ASP A 7 9.73 2.77 16.77
C ASP A 7 10.36 3.47 15.56
N TYR A 8 11.68 3.66 15.61
CA TYR A 8 12.42 4.40 14.57
C TYR A 8 12.51 3.63 13.25
N ARG A 9 12.43 2.29 13.28
CA ARG A 9 12.45 1.45 12.07
C ARG A 9 11.34 1.89 11.10
N PHE A 10 10.15 2.14 11.63
CA PHE A 10 9.01 2.59 10.83
C PHE A 10 9.14 4.03 10.32
N LYS A 11 9.85 4.92 11.04
CA LYS A 11 10.16 6.25 10.52
C LYS A 11 11.09 6.16 9.31
N ILE A 12 12.09 5.29 9.37
CA ILE A 12 13.01 5.01 8.26
C ILE A 12 12.23 4.42 7.08
N LEU A 13 11.36 3.43 7.31
CA LEU A 13 10.52 2.85 6.27
C LEU A 13 9.63 3.89 5.59
N TYR A 14 9.00 4.79 6.35
CA TYR A 14 8.21 5.87 5.77
C TYR A 14 9.06 6.83 4.95
N ALA A 15 10.23 7.25 5.46
CA ALA A 15 11.14 8.14 4.75
C ALA A 15 11.61 7.52 3.43
N VAL A 16 12.06 6.26 3.46
CA VAL A 16 12.47 5.52 2.27
C VAL A 16 11.33 5.36 1.28
N ALA A 17 10.13 4.99 1.73
CA ALA A 17 8.97 4.83 0.83
C ALA A 17 8.60 6.16 0.16
N ILE A 18 8.73 7.29 0.84
CA ILE A 18 8.55 8.63 0.24
C ILE A 18 9.64 8.90 -0.82
N LEU A 19 10.90 8.61 -0.51
CA LEU A 19 12.00 8.77 -1.47
C LEU A 19 11.81 7.90 -2.71
N MET A 20 11.30 6.68 -2.55
CA MET A 20 10.97 5.78 -3.67
C MET A 20 9.89 6.35 -4.59
N VAL A 21 8.87 7.02 -4.05
CA VAL A 21 7.84 7.69 -4.87
C VAL A 21 8.48 8.75 -5.75
N VAL A 22 9.33 9.59 -5.16
CA VAL A 22 10.03 10.65 -5.91
C VAL A 22 10.95 10.03 -6.96
N ALA A 23 11.81 9.08 -6.56
CA ALA A 23 12.77 8.43 -7.45
C ALA A 23 12.09 7.69 -8.62
N GLY A 24 10.98 7.00 -8.37
CA GLY A 24 10.22 6.28 -9.40
C GLY A 24 9.56 7.18 -10.44
N HIS A 25 9.31 8.46 -10.13
CA HIS A 25 8.73 9.42 -11.07
C HIS A 25 9.76 10.34 -11.73
N CYS A 26 11.05 10.18 -11.44
CA CYS A 26 12.13 10.96 -12.04
C CYS A 26 12.83 10.25 -13.20
N ASP A 27 12.33 9.11 -13.71
CA ASP A 27 12.92 8.33 -14.81
C ASP A 27 14.45 8.12 -14.68
N GLY A 28 14.96 7.98 -13.45
CA GLY A 28 16.39 7.84 -13.16
C GLY A 28 17.21 9.14 -13.20
N GLY A 29 16.62 10.30 -13.53
CA GLY A 29 17.31 11.59 -13.65
C GLY A 29 17.64 12.32 -12.36
N GLY A 30 17.24 11.80 -11.19
CA GLY A 30 17.48 12.46 -9.90
C GLY A 30 18.37 11.66 -8.94
N ILE A 31 18.12 10.35 -8.82
CA ILE A 31 18.91 9.40 -8.02
C ILE A 31 18.78 8.01 -8.65
N SER A 32 19.65 7.67 -9.60
CA SER A 32 19.75 6.30 -10.12
C SER A 32 20.51 5.43 -9.11
N LEU A 33 19.84 4.99 -8.05
CA LEU A 33 20.41 3.93 -7.23
C LEU A 33 20.39 2.66 -8.05
N ASP A 34 21.55 2.07 -8.36
CA ASP A 34 21.65 0.76 -9.03
C ASP A 34 20.82 -0.33 -8.32
N PHE A 35 20.56 -0.12 -7.02
CA PHE A 35 19.66 -0.91 -6.21
C PHE A 35 18.22 -0.99 -6.74
N ALA A 36 17.72 0.08 -7.39
CA ALA A 36 16.41 0.11 -8.04
C ALA A 36 16.30 -0.91 -9.18
N GLN A 37 17.42 -1.29 -9.79
CA GLN A 37 17.43 -2.31 -10.84
C GLN A 37 17.14 -3.72 -10.29
N TRP A 38 17.49 -3.97 -9.03
CA TRP A 38 17.22 -5.23 -8.35
C TRP A 38 15.85 -5.23 -7.66
N PHE A 39 15.48 -4.11 -7.04
CA PHE A 39 14.18 -3.92 -6.39
C PHE A 39 13.51 -2.66 -6.95
N PRO A 40 12.72 -2.79 -8.04
CA PRO A 40 12.02 -1.66 -8.64
C PRO A 40 11.13 -0.95 -7.62
N TYR A 41 11.20 0.38 -7.59
CA TYR A 41 10.47 1.18 -6.61
C TYR A 41 8.95 1.14 -6.81
N GLU A 42 8.53 0.96 -8.05
CA GLU A 42 7.13 0.83 -8.44
C GLU A 42 6.43 -0.28 -7.66
N GLY A 43 5.31 0.05 -7.03
CA GLY A 43 4.53 -0.88 -6.21
C GLY A 43 5.10 -1.18 -4.83
N ILE A 44 6.43 -1.26 -4.65
CA ILE A 44 7.05 -1.58 -3.34
C ILE A 44 6.75 -0.51 -2.29
N HIS A 45 6.86 0.77 -2.64
CA HIS A 45 6.59 1.87 -1.70
C HIS A 45 5.14 1.84 -1.17
N LEU A 46 4.16 1.48 -2.00
CA LEU A 46 2.76 1.35 -1.59
C LEU A 46 2.53 0.11 -0.74
N ALA A 47 3.21 -1.01 -1.05
CA ALA A 47 3.21 -2.19 -0.20
C ALA A 47 3.79 -1.85 1.19
N LEU A 48 4.88 -1.07 1.26
CA LEU A 48 5.48 -0.58 2.50
C LEU A 48 4.53 0.31 3.31
N PHE A 49 3.92 1.33 2.70
CA PHE A 49 2.95 2.19 3.41
C PHE A 49 1.81 1.38 4.01
N THR A 50 1.29 0.42 3.23
CA THR A 50 0.17 -0.44 3.63
C THR A 50 0.58 -1.39 4.76
N PHE A 51 1.75 -2.01 4.65
CA PHE A 51 2.35 -2.85 5.67
C PHE A 51 2.56 -2.09 6.99
N CYS A 52 3.13 -0.89 6.93
CA CYS A 52 3.32 -0.05 8.10
C CYS A 52 1.98 0.29 8.77
N SER A 53 0.93 0.59 8.00
CA SER A 53 -0.40 0.81 8.56
C SER A 53 -0.95 -0.43 9.29
N GLY A 54 -0.80 -1.61 8.67
CA GLY A 54 -1.15 -2.89 9.27
C GLY A 54 -0.41 -3.17 10.58
N TYR A 55 0.90 -2.92 10.62
CA TYR A 55 1.73 -3.10 11.82
C TYR A 55 1.23 -2.27 13.01
N PHE A 56 0.74 -1.05 12.76
CA PHE A 56 0.21 -0.19 13.82
C PHE A 56 -1.26 -0.43 14.18
N PHE A 57 -1.92 -1.41 13.56
CA PHE A 57 -3.25 -1.84 13.97
C PHE A 57 -3.24 -2.32 15.44
N LYS A 58 -4.33 -2.01 16.16
CA LYS A 58 -4.49 -2.35 17.59
C LYS A 58 -5.81 -3.05 17.82
N ASP A 59 -5.78 -4.18 18.53
CA ASP A 59 -6.99 -4.94 18.87
C ASP A 59 -7.99 -4.14 19.74
N ALA A 60 -7.54 -3.05 20.38
CA ALA A 60 -8.42 -2.09 21.06
C ALA A 60 -9.48 -1.48 20.13
N ALA A 61 -9.19 -1.35 18.83
CA ALA A 61 -10.14 -0.87 17.82
C ALA A 61 -11.38 -1.79 17.71
N LEU A 62 -11.22 -3.09 17.96
CA LEU A 62 -12.28 -4.09 17.84
C LEU A 62 -13.39 -3.90 18.90
N LYS A 63 -13.11 -3.22 20.02
CA LYS A 63 -14.11 -2.94 21.07
C LYS A 63 -15.16 -1.93 20.60
N ARG A 64 -14.76 -0.96 19.76
CA ARG A 64 -15.62 0.13 19.26
C ARG A 64 -15.30 0.41 17.79
N PRO A 65 -15.67 -0.49 16.86
CA PRO A 65 -15.30 -0.36 15.46
C PRO A 65 -15.87 0.92 14.80
N GLY A 66 -17.08 1.36 15.18
CA GLY A 66 -17.63 2.63 14.68
C GLY A 66 -16.76 3.84 15.03
N ARG A 67 -16.19 3.90 16.25
CA ARG A 67 -15.25 4.96 16.65
C ARG A 67 -13.94 4.90 15.85
N TYR A 68 -13.50 3.69 15.50
CA TYR A 68 -12.34 3.49 14.62
C TYR A 68 -12.62 4.02 13.21
N VAL A 69 -13.80 3.72 12.64
CA VAL A 69 -14.24 4.25 11.34
C VAL A 69 -14.26 5.77 11.35
N CYS A 70 -14.93 6.40 12.32
CA CYS A 70 -14.98 7.86 12.42
C CYS A 70 -13.59 8.48 12.57
N LYS A 71 -12.68 7.83 13.31
CA LYS A 71 -11.30 8.28 13.42
C LYS A 71 -10.61 8.26 12.06
N LYS A 72 -10.71 7.15 11.31
CA LYS A 72 -10.06 7.00 10.01
C LYS A 72 -10.65 7.91 8.95
N LEU A 73 -11.96 8.15 8.95
CA LEU A 73 -12.60 9.17 8.12
C LEU A 73 -11.99 10.56 8.37
N ARG A 74 -11.81 10.94 9.64
CA ARG A 74 -11.23 12.24 10.01
C ARG A 74 -9.74 12.36 9.70
N THR A 75 -8.99 11.28 9.73
CA THR A 75 -7.53 11.32 9.53
C THR A 75 -7.08 11.03 8.11
N LEU A 76 -7.93 10.43 7.27
CA LEU A 76 -7.59 10.03 5.90
C LEU A 76 -8.50 10.72 4.88
N ILE A 77 -9.81 10.46 4.95
CA ILE A 77 -10.77 10.91 3.94
C ILE A 77 -10.99 12.43 3.98
N LEU A 78 -11.19 13.02 5.16
CA LEU A 78 -11.37 14.48 5.27
C LEU A 78 -10.13 15.25 4.78
N PRO A 79 -8.89 14.93 5.20
CA PRO A 79 -7.70 15.56 4.65
C PRO A 79 -7.57 15.37 3.14
N MET A 80 -7.85 14.17 2.61
CA MET A 80 -7.81 13.90 1.17
C MET A 80 -8.72 14.86 0.40
N TYR A 81 -9.97 15.04 0.82
CA TYR A 81 -10.87 16.00 0.19
C TYR A 81 -10.39 17.44 0.34
N GLY A 82 -9.82 17.80 1.50
CA GLY A 82 -9.19 19.11 1.70
C GLY A 82 -8.10 19.39 0.68
N TYR A 83 -7.19 18.43 0.46
CA TYR A 83 -6.15 18.53 -0.57
C TYR A 83 -6.74 18.54 -1.98
N THR A 84 -7.73 17.69 -2.29
CA THR A 84 -8.38 17.68 -3.60
C THR A 84 -9.01 19.03 -3.94
N ILE A 85 -9.67 19.69 -2.98
CA ILE A 85 -10.23 21.03 -3.18
C ILE A 85 -9.12 22.06 -3.38
N ALA A 86 -8.09 22.05 -2.53
CA ALA A 86 -6.96 22.98 -2.64
C ALA A 86 -6.25 22.87 -4.00
N TYR A 87 -5.90 21.65 -4.43
CA TYR A 87 -5.29 21.41 -5.73
C TYR A 87 -6.25 21.69 -6.89
N GLY A 88 -7.54 21.42 -6.74
CA GLY A 88 -8.53 21.77 -7.73
C GLY A 88 -8.63 23.29 -7.95
N LEU A 89 -8.59 24.08 -6.88
CA LEU A 89 -8.57 25.55 -6.95
C LEU A 89 -7.29 26.05 -7.62
N LEU A 90 -6.13 25.44 -7.30
CA LEU A 90 -4.86 25.75 -7.97
C LEU A 90 -4.92 25.43 -9.46
N VAL A 91 -5.40 24.25 -9.85
CA VAL A 91 -5.58 23.87 -11.27
C VAL A 91 -6.51 24.84 -11.98
N ARG A 92 -7.62 25.24 -11.34
CA ARG A 92 -8.54 26.26 -11.89
C ARG A 92 -7.84 27.60 -12.13
N LEU A 93 -6.94 28.02 -11.25
CA LEU A 93 -6.15 29.24 -11.43
C LEU A 93 -5.15 29.08 -12.58
N LEU A 94 -4.43 27.96 -12.63
CA LEU A 94 -3.47 27.66 -13.71
C LEU A 94 -4.13 27.61 -15.08
N HIS A 95 -5.36 27.08 -15.17
CA HIS A 95 -6.15 27.09 -16.41
C HIS A 95 -6.43 28.50 -16.93
N ARG A 96 -6.51 29.51 -16.05
CA ARG A 96 -6.64 30.93 -16.48
C ARG A 96 -5.36 31.48 -17.11
N TRP A 97 -4.21 30.89 -16.81
CA TRP A 97 -2.91 31.23 -17.38
C TRP A 97 -2.53 30.35 -18.58
N GLY A 98 -3.48 29.59 -19.13
CA GLY A 98 -3.28 28.77 -20.33
C GLY A 98 -2.72 27.38 -20.08
N PHE A 99 -2.41 27.00 -18.84
CA PHE A 99 -1.99 25.63 -18.52
C PHE A 99 -3.19 24.69 -18.59
N GLN A 100 -3.10 23.55 -19.30
CA GLN A 100 -4.18 22.54 -19.38
C GLN A 100 -3.85 21.27 -18.58
N ILE A 101 -3.38 21.44 -17.35
CA ILE A 101 -2.95 20.32 -16.50
C ILE A 101 -4.17 19.73 -15.77
N GLY A 102 -4.41 18.42 -15.93
CA GLY A 102 -5.47 17.70 -15.22
C GLY A 102 -6.91 18.05 -15.64
N GLY A 103 -7.88 17.52 -14.89
CA GLY A 103 -9.31 17.72 -15.13
C GLY A 103 -9.83 19.09 -14.71
N LYS A 104 -11.06 19.42 -15.14
CA LYS A 104 -11.75 20.67 -14.79
C LYS A 104 -12.16 20.70 -13.32
N PHE A 105 -12.21 21.89 -12.72
CA PHE A 105 -12.80 22.07 -11.39
C PHE A 105 -14.33 21.99 -11.45
N ASN A 106 -14.89 20.83 -11.12
CA ASN A 106 -16.34 20.58 -11.08
C ASN A 106 -16.70 19.59 -9.95
N LEU A 107 -18.00 19.45 -9.67
CA LEU A 107 -18.48 18.62 -8.56
C LEU A 107 -18.08 17.15 -8.70
N HIS A 108 -18.09 16.62 -9.92
CA HIS A 108 -17.67 15.24 -10.20
C HIS A 108 -16.20 15.01 -9.82
N ASN A 109 -15.31 15.90 -10.25
CA ASN A 109 -13.87 15.78 -9.99
C ASN A 109 -13.51 16.05 -8.52
N ILE A 110 -14.35 16.79 -7.78
CA ILE A 110 -14.13 17.04 -6.36
C ILE A 110 -14.70 15.93 -5.48
N LEU A 111 -15.85 15.33 -5.82
CA LEU A 111 -16.55 14.38 -4.96
C LEU A 111 -16.48 12.92 -5.41
N ILE A 112 -16.54 12.66 -6.71
CA ILE A 112 -16.68 11.30 -7.26
C ILE A 112 -15.34 10.75 -7.70
N SER A 113 -14.60 11.47 -8.53
CA SER A 113 -13.30 11.01 -9.05
C SER A 113 -12.31 10.59 -7.96
N PRO A 114 -12.19 11.27 -6.80
CA PRO A 114 -11.27 10.86 -5.74
C PRO A 114 -11.60 9.48 -5.14
N LEU A 115 -12.88 9.08 -5.17
CA LEU A 115 -13.33 7.77 -4.70
C LEU A 115 -13.22 6.69 -5.78
N ASN A 116 -13.30 7.11 -7.05
CA ASN A 116 -13.33 6.23 -8.20
C ASN A 116 -11.89 5.86 -8.64
N ASP A 117 -11.28 6.67 -9.51
CA ASP A 117 -9.92 6.43 -10.03
C ASP A 117 -8.84 7.24 -9.29
N GLY A 118 -9.19 8.37 -8.67
CA GLY A 118 -8.27 9.25 -7.94
C GLY A 118 -7.37 10.11 -8.82
N HIS A 119 -7.57 10.14 -10.13
CA HIS A 119 -6.67 10.76 -11.11
C HIS A 119 -7.15 12.13 -11.64
N GLN A 120 -8.15 12.75 -11.00
CA GLN A 120 -8.76 14.02 -11.44
C GLN A 120 -7.77 15.17 -11.66
N PHE A 121 -6.75 15.30 -10.81
CA PHE A 121 -5.80 16.40 -10.87
C PHE A 121 -4.39 15.82 -10.78
N VAL A 122 -3.57 16.08 -11.80
CA VAL A 122 -2.20 15.55 -11.91
C VAL A 122 -1.37 15.88 -10.66
N LEU A 123 -1.51 17.10 -10.12
CA LEU A 123 -0.79 17.55 -8.92
C LEU A 123 -1.14 16.80 -7.63
N ASN A 124 -2.32 16.16 -7.57
CA ASN A 124 -2.77 15.36 -6.42
C ASN A 124 -2.96 13.89 -6.80
N MET A 125 -2.36 13.44 -7.90
CA MET A 125 -2.63 12.13 -8.47
C MET A 125 -2.25 11.00 -7.51
N ALA A 126 -1.15 11.14 -6.76
CA ALA A 126 -0.72 10.18 -5.73
C ALA A 126 -1.75 9.95 -4.61
N GLY A 127 -2.73 10.86 -4.45
CA GLY A 127 -3.81 10.75 -3.48
C GLY A 127 -4.75 9.56 -3.70
N TRP A 128 -4.75 8.94 -4.89
CA TRP A 128 -5.60 7.77 -5.21
C TRP A 128 -5.46 6.63 -4.19
N TYR A 129 -4.27 6.48 -3.58
CA TYR A 129 -3.95 5.44 -2.62
C TYR A 129 -4.74 5.52 -1.30
N ILE A 130 -5.22 6.72 -0.93
CA ILE A 130 -5.84 6.96 0.37
C ILE A 130 -7.16 6.18 0.53
N VAL A 131 -7.98 6.11 -0.51
CA VAL A 131 -9.28 5.41 -0.45
C VAL A 131 -9.10 3.90 -0.31
N PRO A 132 -8.28 3.21 -1.12
CA PRO A 132 -7.99 1.80 -0.91
C PRO A 132 -7.41 1.48 0.47
N LEU A 133 -6.45 2.28 0.96
CA LEU A 133 -5.89 2.10 2.30
C LEU A 133 -6.96 2.23 3.39
N PHE A 134 -7.77 3.29 3.33
CA PHE A 134 -8.88 3.50 4.25
C PHE A 134 -9.83 2.29 4.26
N MET A 135 -10.24 1.81 3.08
CA MET A 135 -11.16 0.68 2.97
C MET A 135 -10.57 -0.60 3.54
N VAL A 136 -9.31 -0.93 3.25
CA VAL A 136 -8.66 -2.13 3.81
C VAL A 136 -8.60 -2.07 5.34
N GLU A 137 -8.26 -0.91 5.91
CA GLU A 137 -8.25 -0.72 7.36
C GLU A 137 -9.62 -0.96 8.01
N ILE A 138 -10.68 -0.43 7.39
CA ILE A 138 -12.05 -0.58 7.87
C ILE A 138 -12.52 -2.01 7.72
N LEU A 139 -12.36 -2.62 6.54
CA LEU A 139 -12.78 -3.99 6.27
C LEU A 139 -12.08 -4.97 7.22
N ASN A 140 -10.77 -4.85 7.39
CA ASN A 140 -10.04 -5.67 8.36
C ASN A 140 -10.58 -5.51 9.79
N CYS A 141 -10.84 -4.27 10.24
CA CYS A 141 -11.41 -4.02 11.56
C CYS A 141 -12.81 -4.62 11.71
N MET A 142 -13.66 -4.47 10.70
CA MET A 142 -15.06 -4.93 10.73
C MET A 142 -15.15 -6.45 10.70
N ILE A 143 -14.39 -7.12 9.84
CA ILE A 143 -14.32 -8.59 9.75
C ILE A 143 -13.84 -9.17 11.08
N ARG A 144 -12.76 -8.62 11.66
CA ARG A 144 -12.26 -9.08 12.96
C ARG A 144 -13.23 -8.81 14.10
N ALA A 145 -13.89 -7.65 14.10
CA ALA A 145 -14.89 -7.31 15.10
C ALA A 145 -16.10 -8.25 15.01
N PHE A 146 -16.52 -8.63 13.79
CA PHE A 146 -17.58 -9.59 13.55
C PHE A 146 -17.25 -10.96 14.16
N PHE A 147 -16.10 -11.54 13.81
CA PHE A 147 -15.71 -12.85 14.36
C PHE A 147 -15.54 -12.82 15.88
N LYS A 148 -14.96 -11.74 16.42
CA LYS A 148 -14.82 -11.57 17.86
C LYS A 148 -16.17 -11.48 18.58
N ARG A 149 -17.17 -10.80 18.00
CA ARG A 149 -18.54 -10.74 18.55
C ARG A 149 -19.24 -12.09 18.51
N LYS A 150 -18.94 -12.93 17.52
CA LYS A 150 -19.42 -14.32 17.45
C LYS A 150 -18.69 -15.27 18.40
N GLY A 151 -17.71 -14.79 19.17
CA GLY A 151 -16.90 -15.61 20.07
C GLY A 151 -15.86 -16.46 19.36
N TRP A 152 -15.67 -16.29 18.04
CA TRP A 152 -14.73 -17.10 17.27
C TRP A 152 -13.30 -16.59 17.45
N GLN A 153 -12.43 -17.45 17.96
CA GLN A 153 -11.00 -17.18 18.13
C GLN A 153 -10.24 -17.62 16.88
N ILE A 154 -10.31 -16.82 15.83
CA ILE A 154 -9.60 -17.12 14.58
C ILE A 154 -8.11 -16.77 14.75
N PRO A 155 -7.19 -17.73 14.54
CA PRO A 155 -5.76 -17.47 14.61
C PRO A 155 -5.30 -16.53 13.49
N GLU A 156 -4.25 -15.76 13.78
CA GLU A 156 -3.79 -14.68 12.89
C GLU A 156 -3.31 -15.18 11.51
N TRP A 157 -2.80 -16.41 11.42
CA TRP A 157 -2.40 -17.00 10.14
C TRP A 157 -3.59 -17.24 9.20
N ILE A 158 -4.81 -17.49 9.72
CA ILE A 158 -6.02 -17.62 8.89
C ILE A 158 -6.42 -16.25 8.33
N PHE A 159 -6.35 -15.19 9.13
CA PHE A 159 -6.60 -13.83 8.63
C PHE A 159 -5.60 -13.45 7.55
N PHE A 160 -4.33 -13.81 7.73
CA PHE A 160 -3.30 -13.57 6.73
C PHE A 160 -3.53 -14.37 5.44
N ALA A 161 -3.78 -15.67 5.54
CA ALA A 161 -4.08 -16.53 4.39
C ALA A 161 -5.33 -16.05 3.62
N GLY A 162 -6.40 -15.70 4.34
CA GLY A 162 -7.61 -15.13 3.75
C GLY A 162 -7.33 -13.81 3.02
N ALA A 163 -6.51 -12.93 3.59
CA ALA A 163 -6.13 -11.68 2.93
C ALA A 163 -5.28 -11.91 1.67
N VAL A 164 -4.40 -12.92 1.66
CA VAL A 164 -3.64 -13.33 0.46
C VAL A 164 -4.59 -13.84 -0.63
N LEU A 165 -5.56 -14.69 -0.29
CA LEU A 165 -6.57 -15.17 -1.25
C LEU A 165 -7.43 -14.03 -1.82
N ILE A 166 -7.84 -13.10 -0.97
CA ILE A 166 -8.57 -11.89 -1.38
C ILE A 166 -7.72 -11.04 -2.34
N GLY A 167 -6.43 -10.86 -2.03
CA GLY A 167 -5.50 -10.15 -2.91
C GLY A 167 -5.29 -10.84 -4.25
N MET A 168 -5.15 -12.17 -4.25
CA MET A 168 -5.08 -12.97 -5.47
C MET A 168 -6.35 -12.81 -6.31
N GLY A 169 -7.53 -12.82 -5.69
CA GLY A 169 -8.79 -12.55 -6.35
C GLY A 169 -8.85 -11.15 -6.97
N GLY A 170 -8.38 -10.12 -6.25
CA GLY A 170 -8.26 -8.77 -6.79
C GLY A 170 -7.36 -8.67 -8.01
N ASN A 171 -6.20 -9.30 -7.95
CA ASN A 171 -5.25 -9.31 -9.06
C ASN A 171 -5.79 -10.08 -10.25
N PHE A 172 -6.52 -11.17 -10.01
CA PHE A 172 -7.20 -11.92 -11.06
C PHE A 172 -8.26 -11.09 -11.76
N LEU A 173 -9.08 -10.33 -11.02
CA LEU A 173 -10.04 -9.39 -11.61
C LEU A 173 -9.34 -8.33 -12.48
N ALA A 174 -8.18 -7.83 -12.05
CA ALA A 174 -7.38 -6.88 -12.82
C ALA A 174 -6.89 -7.46 -14.16
N ILE A 175 -6.46 -8.73 -14.14
CA ILE A 175 -6.06 -9.49 -15.33
C ILE A 175 -7.25 -9.68 -16.28
N MET A 176 -8.45 -9.88 -15.73
CA MET A 176 -9.70 -9.93 -16.50
C MET A 176 -10.23 -8.56 -16.95
N GLU A 177 -9.38 -7.52 -16.99
CA GLU A 177 -9.74 -6.17 -17.44
C GLU A 177 -10.73 -5.39 -16.53
N TYR A 178 -11.07 -5.88 -15.34
CA TYR A 178 -11.87 -5.14 -14.34
C TYR A 178 -11.04 -4.07 -13.63
N ARG A 179 -10.47 -3.13 -14.40
CA ARG A 179 -9.52 -2.11 -13.93
C ARG A 179 -9.91 -0.69 -14.33
N THR A 180 -11.18 -0.45 -14.62
CA THR A 180 -11.72 0.86 -15.00
C THR A 180 -12.84 1.28 -14.06
N SER A 181 -13.01 2.59 -13.86
CA SER A 181 -14.03 3.16 -12.98
C SER A 181 -14.03 2.46 -11.61
N TRP A 182 -15.21 2.22 -11.02
CA TRP A 182 -15.35 1.66 -9.68
C TRP A 182 -14.69 0.30 -9.50
N TRP A 183 -14.52 -0.48 -10.57
CA TRP A 183 -13.79 -1.74 -10.52
C TRP A 183 -12.32 -1.53 -10.18
N LEU A 184 -11.70 -0.45 -10.67
CA LEU A 184 -10.32 -0.10 -10.31
C LEU A 184 -10.19 0.14 -8.80
N THR A 185 -11.13 0.84 -8.18
CA THR A 185 -11.16 1.05 -6.73
C THR A 185 -11.21 -0.29 -6.00
N VAL A 186 -12.11 -1.19 -6.41
CA VAL A 186 -12.29 -2.52 -5.81
C VAL A 186 -11.01 -3.33 -5.93
N VAL A 187 -10.43 -3.44 -7.12
CA VAL A 187 -9.19 -4.18 -7.36
C VAL A 187 -8.05 -3.65 -6.50
N ARG A 188 -7.89 -2.33 -6.37
CA ARG A 188 -6.88 -1.73 -5.49
C ARG A 188 -7.09 -2.07 -4.02
N ILE A 189 -8.33 -2.05 -3.54
CA ILE A 189 -8.68 -2.47 -2.16
C ILE A 189 -8.24 -3.91 -1.93
N LEU A 190 -8.58 -4.81 -2.86
CA LEU A 190 -8.24 -6.22 -2.77
C LEU A 190 -6.71 -6.42 -2.84
N TYR A 191 -6.02 -5.74 -3.76
CA TYR A 191 -4.55 -5.75 -3.90
C TYR A 191 -3.83 -5.37 -2.59
N PHE A 192 -4.35 -4.39 -1.85
CA PHE A 192 -3.72 -3.94 -0.60
C PHE A 192 -4.01 -4.82 0.63
N ALA A 193 -5.05 -5.66 0.59
CA ALA A 193 -5.39 -6.56 1.68
C ALA A 193 -4.22 -7.44 2.18
N PRO A 194 -3.46 -8.15 1.32
CA PRO A 194 -2.33 -8.98 1.77
C PRO A 194 -1.23 -8.17 2.47
N PHE A 195 -0.89 -6.98 1.97
CA PHE A 195 0.17 -6.16 2.57
C PHE A 195 -0.24 -5.60 3.93
N TYR A 196 -1.49 -5.20 4.08
CA TYR A 196 -2.02 -4.75 5.36
C TYR A 196 -2.04 -5.90 6.39
N ALA A 197 -2.54 -7.08 5.97
CA ALA A 197 -2.55 -8.27 6.81
C ALA A 197 -1.12 -8.72 7.17
N MET A 198 -0.16 -8.61 6.25
CA MET A 198 1.25 -8.89 6.51
C MET A 198 1.80 -8.02 7.64
N GLY A 199 1.43 -6.73 7.71
CA GLY A 199 1.82 -5.86 8.82
C GLY A 199 1.36 -6.37 10.19
N ILE A 200 0.10 -6.80 10.29
CA ILE A 200 -0.47 -7.36 11.52
C ILE A 200 0.19 -8.70 11.87
N PHE A 201 0.30 -9.58 10.88
CA PHE A 201 0.89 -10.90 11.02
C PHE A 201 2.36 -10.83 11.42
N TYR A 202 3.11 -9.90 10.82
CA TYR A 202 4.50 -9.65 11.16
C TYR A 202 4.65 -9.31 12.63
N LYS A 203 3.94 -8.30 13.11
CA LYS A 203 4.00 -7.87 14.50
C LYS A 203 3.62 -8.95 15.51
N LYS A 204 2.55 -9.69 15.23
CA LYS A 204 1.99 -10.66 16.18
C LYS A 204 2.75 -11.98 16.18
N ILE A 205 3.32 -12.37 15.03
CA ILE A 205 3.89 -13.71 14.84
C ILE A 205 5.32 -13.66 14.33
N LEU A 206 5.59 -13.02 13.18
CA LEU A 206 6.89 -13.17 12.51
C LEU A 206 8.04 -12.44 13.19
N GLU A 207 7.80 -11.27 13.78
CA GLU A 207 8.85 -10.37 14.29
C GLU A 207 9.82 -11.09 15.22
N LYS A 208 9.31 -11.85 16.19
CA LYS A 208 10.12 -12.64 17.14
C LYS A 208 10.99 -13.74 16.51
N TYR A 209 10.64 -14.21 15.31
CA TYR A 209 11.41 -15.22 14.59
C TYR A 209 12.41 -14.55 13.64
N VAL A 210 11.95 -13.52 12.93
CA VAL A 210 12.77 -12.74 12.00
C VAL A 210 13.94 -12.10 12.73
N ASP A 211 13.73 -11.55 13.93
CA ASP A 211 14.79 -10.92 14.74
C ASP A 211 15.92 -11.89 15.15
N ARG A 212 15.69 -13.20 15.09
CA ARG A 212 16.71 -14.23 15.40
C ARG A 212 17.59 -14.60 14.21
N ILE A 213 17.21 -14.21 12.99
CA ILE A 213 17.94 -14.56 11.77
C ILE A 213 19.09 -13.55 11.59
N PRO A 214 20.35 -14.00 11.47
CA PRO A 214 21.48 -13.11 11.19
C PRO A 214 21.26 -12.32 9.89
N SER A 215 21.59 -11.03 9.90
CA SER A 215 21.31 -10.13 8.76
C SER A 215 21.92 -10.62 7.44
N VAL A 216 23.13 -11.18 7.47
CA VAL A 216 23.80 -11.74 6.27
C VAL A 216 22.97 -12.87 5.67
N VAL A 217 22.49 -13.82 6.49
CA VAL A 217 21.66 -14.95 6.05
C VAL A 217 20.31 -14.42 5.54
N TYR A 218 19.72 -13.46 6.24
CA TYR A 218 18.45 -12.86 5.82
C TYR A 218 18.55 -12.21 4.45
N PHE A 219 19.57 -11.38 4.22
CA PHE A 219 19.78 -10.75 2.92
C PHE A 219 20.11 -11.78 1.85
N ALA A 220 20.94 -12.79 2.14
CA ALA A 220 21.23 -13.87 1.19
C ALA A 220 19.94 -14.56 0.70
N ILE A 221 19.00 -14.85 1.61
CA ILE A 221 17.70 -15.45 1.24
C ILE A 221 16.88 -14.50 0.35
N VAL A 222 16.77 -13.22 0.73
CA VAL A 222 15.99 -12.22 -0.03
C VAL A 222 16.56 -12.01 -1.42
N PHE A 223 17.88 -11.87 -1.54
CA PHE A 223 18.55 -11.67 -2.84
C PHE A 223 18.54 -12.95 -3.68
N ALA A 224 18.74 -14.13 -3.09
CA ALA A 224 18.62 -15.40 -3.81
C ALA A 224 17.20 -15.60 -4.37
N ALA A 225 16.16 -15.34 -3.56
CA ALA A 225 14.78 -15.43 -4.03
C ALA A 225 14.49 -14.45 -5.17
N LYS A 226 14.95 -13.20 -5.07
CA LYS A 226 14.78 -12.20 -6.13
C LYS A 226 15.55 -12.59 -7.41
N LEU A 227 16.76 -13.14 -7.28
CA LEU A 227 17.55 -13.65 -8.39
C LEU A 227 16.84 -14.82 -9.08
N MET A 228 16.29 -15.78 -8.32
CA MET A 228 15.54 -16.90 -8.90
C MET A 228 14.31 -16.44 -9.70
N ILE A 229 13.59 -15.43 -9.20
CA ILE A 229 12.47 -14.82 -9.93
C ILE A 229 12.95 -14.18 -11.23
N PHE A 230 14.07 -13.43 -11.17
CA PHE A 230 14.65 -12.81 -12.36
C PHE A 230 15.09 -13.85 -13.40
N LEU A 231 15.76 -14.93 -12.98
CA LEU A 231 16.20 -16.01 -13.87
C LEU A 231 15.01 -16.74 -14.53
N HIS A 232 13.92 -16.94 -13.78
CA HIS A 232 12.72 -17.62 -14.29
C HIS A 232 11.99 -16.78 -15.34
N TYR A 233 11.71 -15.50 -15.03
CA TYR A 233 10.93 -14.63 -15.92
C TYR A 233 11.78 -13.88 -16.96
N LYS A 234 13.11 -13.93 -16.85
CA LYS A 234 14.09 -13.22 -17.70
C LYS A 234 13.82 -11.71 -17.82
N THR A 235 13.13 -11.15 -16.83
CA THR A 235 12.78 -9.74 -16.79
C THR A 235 12.69 -9.27 -15.34
N ARG A 236 12.83 -7.95 -15.17
CA ARG A 236 12.68 -7.29 -13.87
C ARG A 236 11.20 -7.07 -13.63
N LEU A 237 10.60 -7.90 -12.78
CA LEU A 237 9.21 -7.73 -12.39
C LEU A 237 9.06 -6.49 -11.51
N ALA A 238 8.27 -5.55 -12.03
CA ALA A 238 7.75 -4.35 -11.39
C ALA A 238 6.24 -4.30 -11.67
N TYR A 239 5.48 -3.77 -10.71
CA TYR A 239 4.02 -3.73 -10.81
C TYR A 239 3.48 -2.37 -10.40
N THR A 240 2.48 -1.89 -11.13
CA THR A 240 1.91 -0.56 -11.06
C THR A 240 0.49 -0.64 -10.49
N PRO A 241 0.33 -0.68 -9.16
CA PRO A 241 -0.99 -0.83 -8.54
C PRO A 241 -1.87 0.42 -8.71
N ALA A 242 -1.33 1.53 -9.22
CA ALA A 242 -2.16 2.65 -9.65
C ALA A 242 -3.12 2.22 -10.77
N TRP A 243 -2.68 1.41 -11.72
CA TRP A 243 -3.51 1.00 -12.85
C TRP A 243 -3.87 -0.48 -12.85
N CYS A 244 -3.13 -1.29 -12.08
CA CYS A 244 -3.28 -2.75 -12.01
C CYS A 244 -3.31 -3.40 -13.41
N ASN A 245 -2.52 -2.86 -14.34
CA ASN A 245 -2.54 -3.24 -15.76
C ASN A 245 -1.36 -4.12 -16.16
N ASP A 246 -0.35 -4.30 -15.30
CA ASP A 246 0.91 -4.98 -15.59
C ASP A 246 1.04 -6.34 -14.88
N PHE A 247 -0.07 -6.91 -14.41
CA PHE A 247 -0.11 -8.18 -13.65
C PHE A 247 0.02 -9.42 -14.55
N ASN A 248 0.96 -9.40 -15.50
CA ASN A 248 1.06 -10.37 -16.59
C ASN A 248 1.54 -11.77 -16.15
N GLN A 249 2.25 -11.86 -15.02
CA GLN A 249 2.79 -13.13 -14.48
C GLN A 249 1.81 -13.82 -13.52
N GLY A 250 0.54 -13.45 -13.60
CA GLY A 250 -0.54 -14.03 -12.81
C GLY A 250 -0.79 -13.32 -11.47
N PRO A 251 -1.84 -13.74 -10.75
CA PRO A 251 -2.37 -12.99 -9.62
C PRO A 251 -1.49 -13.04 -8.35
N VAL A 252 -0.55 -13.99 -8.29
CA VAL A 252 0.29 -14.22 -7.10
C VAL A 252 1.54 -13.35 -7.12
N MET A 253 2.14 -13.12 -8.29
CA MET A 253 3.45 -12.47 -8.37
C MET A 253 3.50 -11.04 -7.84
N PRO A 254 2.48 -10.18 -8.06
CA PRO A 254 2.48 -8.85 -7.45
C PRO A 254 2.57 -8.87 -5.92
N ILE A 255 1.97 -9.88 -5.28
CA ILE A 255 2.01 -10.07 -3.83
C ILE A 255 3.42 -10.53 -3.39
N ILE A 256 3.99 -11.52 -4.08
CA ILE A 256 5.33 -12.04 -3.77
C ILE A 256 6.39 -10.96 -3.90
N ILE A 257 6.35 -10.16 -4.99
CA ILE A 257 7.29 -9.05 -5.19
C ILE A 257 7.16 -8.02 -4.07
N GLY A 258 5.93 -7.63 -3.71
CA GLY A 258 5.70 -6.70 -2.60
C GLY A 258 6.20 -7.25 -1.25
N PHE A 259 6.02 -8.55 -0.98
CA PHE A 259 6.54 -9.17 0.25
C PHE A 259 8.06 -9.19 0.32
N TRP A 260 8.75 -9.48 -0.79
CA TRP A 260 10.22 -9.39 -0.83
C TRP A 260 10.72 -7.96 -0.66
N GLY A 261 10.01 -6.98 -1.23
CA GLY A 261 10.29 -5.56 -1.00
C GLY A 261 10.14 -5.18 0.47
N ILE A 262 9.04 -5.58 1.10
CA ILE A 262 8.81 -5.35 2.54
C ILE A 262 9.91 -6.02 3.37
N ALA A 263 10.24 -7.28 3.10
CA ALA A 263 11.26 -8.04 3.83
C ALA A 263 12.62 -7.34 3.80
N LEU A 264 13.07 -6.95 2.61
CA LEU A 264 14.32 -6.22 2.39
C LEU A 264 14.39 -4.94 3.23
N TRP A 265 13.40 -4.06 3.05
CA TRP A 265 13.43 -2.73 3.66
C TRP A 265 13.17 -2.77 5.16
N MET A 266 12.34 -3.70 5.64
CA MET A 266 12.15 -3.93 7.07
C MET A 266 13.48 -4.34 7.73
N ARG A 267 14.27 -5.20 7.09
CA ARG A 267 15.58 -5.58 7.63
C ARG A 267 16.57 -4.43 7.62
N ILE A 268 16.65 -3.67 6.52
CA ILE A 268 17.51 -2.48 6.43
C ILE A 268 17.16 -1.51 7.55
N ALA A 269 15.88 -1.18 7.73
CA ALA A 269 15.40 -0.29 8.76
C ALA A 269 15.62 -0.81 10.19
N THR A 270 15.85 -2.11 10.38
CA THR A 270 16.16 -2.70 11.69
C THR A 270 17.65 -2.61 12.05
N ILE A 271 18.52 -2.50 11.05
CA ILE A 271 19.98 -2.43 11.25
C ILE A 271 20.46 -0.98 11.35
N MET A 272 19.77 -0.06 10.68
CA MET A 272 19.98 1.39 10.79
C MET A 272 19.50 1.95 12.14
#